data_AF-A0A1Y2UJD9-F1
#
_entry.id   AF-A0A1Y2UJD9-F1
#
_cell.length_a   1.000
_cell.length_b   1.000
_cell.length_c   1.000
_cell.angle_alpha   90.00
_cell.angle_beta   90.00
_cell.angle_gamma   90.00
#
_symmetry.space_group_name_H-M   'P 1'
#
loop_
_entity.id
_entity.type
_entity.pdbx_description
1 polymer ?
#
loop_
_entity_poly.entity_id
_entity_poly.type
_entity_poly.pdbx_seq_one_letter_code
_entity_poly.pdbx_strand_id
1 'polypeptide(L)'
;MSDPILGKRTLDKYLKNYKWDESKLKSAQKTFKRWADALDTDWANTKETELTSPFYDQIMLSILGYTEGPANNYTIGYENRTKTSGQKPDVVLGNFSSSDHSQPLGLIEFESPYTPLDSHNKGVEQAFKYQSQYKNPVRWIIASNFRETRIYDKTRENVECFNVRELANDPYQLKKFIFFLGVHSIVKQGNRPTNLETAVANNVADQKAISNKFYDDYLKTRKKLIDNIQNNNPQVDTGHAFTYAQKILDRFIFIAFTQDYDLIPPKTFESVINVHEAGFNRYPIWTQMKSLFNAIDQGWPEKHINHFNGGLFRPDPAIDELGITDDVFKYFKIIDDYDFKSDLSINILLVKEHYNF
;
A
#
# COMPACT_ATOMS: atom_id res chain seq x y z
N MET A 1 -8.38 -3.90 -6.44
CA MET A 1 -8.19 -3.50 -5.04
C MET A 1 -7.54 -2.13 -5.07
N SER A 2 -8.08 -1.16 -4.33
CA SER A 2 -7.43 0.15 -4.19
C SER A 2 -6.19 0.00 -3.32
N ASP A 3 -5.11 0.70 -3.65
CA ASP A 3 -3.85 0.62 -2.91
C ASP A 3 -3.96 1.35 -1.56
N PRO A 4 -3.18 0.98 -0.53
CA PRO A 4 -3.15 1.73 0.71
C PRO A 4 -2.65 3.18 0.48
N ILE A 5 -3.08 4.12 1.33
CA ILE A 5 -2.63 5.53 1.28
C ILE A 5 -1.14 5.63 1.63
N LEU A 6 -0.68 4.79 2.56
CA LEU A 6 0.73 4.73 2.94
C LEU A 6 1.27 3.32 2.77
N GLY A 7 2.47 3.20 2.19
CA GLY A 7 3.22 1.95 2.20
C GLY A 7 3.53 1.51 3.63
N LYS A 8 3.48 0.20 3.89
CA LYS A 8 3.65 -0.39 5.22
C LYS A 8 4.89 0.13 5.95
N ARG A 9 6.03 0.19 5.25
CA ARG A 9 7.31 0.68 5.80
C ARG A 9 7.22 2.13 6.28
N THR A 10 6.58 3.00 5.50
CA THR A 10 6.38 4.41 5.87
C THR A 10 5.46 4.49 7.08
N LEU A 11 4.33 3.79 7.06
CA LEU A 11 3.38 3.77 8.16
C LEU A 11 4.03 3.30 9.47
N ASP A 12 4.77 2.19 9.44
CA ASP A 12 5.46 1.63 10.61
C ASP A 12 6.44 2.63 11.21
N LYS A 13 7.18 3.37 10.36
CA LYS A 13 8.08 4.46 10.80
C LYS A 13 7.31 5.56 11.54
N TYR A 14 6.16 5.99 11.02
CA TYR A 14 5.34 7.01 11.68
C TYR A 14 4.72 6.51 12.99
N LEU A 15 4.16 5.30 13.00
CA LEU A 15 3.55 4.72 14.20
C LEU A 15 4.60 4.48 15.30
N LYS A 16 5.82 4.07 14.95
CA LYS A 16 6.91 3.87 15.93
C LYS A 16 7.39 5.18 16.56
N ASN A 17 7.41 6.27 15.78
CA ASN A 17 7.87 7.58 16.25
C ASN A 17 6.78 8.41 16.93
N TYR A 18 5.52 7.99 16.82
CA TYR A 18 4.41 8.66 17.49
C TYR A 18 4.44 8.37 19.01
N LYS A 19 4.23 9.41 19.82
CA LYS A 19 4.17 9.27 21.28
C LYS A 19 2.78 8.81 21.69
N TRP A 20 2.65 7.51 21.95
CA TRP A 20 1.39 6.90 22.38
C TRP A 20 1.14 7.06 23.88
N ASP A 21 -0.09 7.41 24.24
CA ASP A 21 -0.60 7.30 25.60
C ASP A 21 -1.27 5.93 25.75
N GLU A 22 -0.55 4.99 26.36
CA GLU A 22 -1.00 3.60 26.52
C GLU A 22 -2.28 3.48 27.37
N SER A 23 -2.56 4.45 28.26
CA SER A 23 -3.80 4.46 29.04
C SER A 23 -5.01 4.83 28.16
N LYS A 24 -4.84 5.85 27.30
CA LYS A 24 -5.86 6.25 26.33
C LYS A 24 -6.09 5.18 25.28
N LEU A 25 -5.04 4.51 24.82
CA LEU A 25 -5.17 3.39 23.88
C LEU A 25 -5.99 2.24 24.45
N LYS A 26 -5.73 1.84 25.70
CA LYS A 26 -6.54 0.80 26.37
C LYS A 26 -8.01 1.22 26.52
N SER A 27 -8.26 2.47 26.87
CA SER A 27 -9.63 3.02 26.97
C SER A 27 -10.34 3.04 25.61
N ALA A 28 -9.65 3.49 24.57
CA ALA A 28 -10.14 3.49 23.20
C ALA A 28 -10.46 2.05 22.72
N GLN A 29 -9.57 1.10 22.98
CA GLN A 29 -9.76 -0.30 22.61
C GLN A 29 -10.97 -0.93 23.31
N LYS A 30 -11.19 -0.63 24.60
CA LYS A 30 -12.41 -1.04 25.32
C LYS A 30 -13.67 -0.44 24.70
N THR A 31 -13.59 0.79 24.19
CA THR A 31 -14.70 1.42 23.48
C THR A 31 -15.00 0.72 22.18
N PHE A 32 -13.99 0.44 21.34
CA PHE A 32 -14.18 -0.34 20.11
C PHE A 32 -14.68 -1.75 20.37
N LYS A 33 -14.26 -2.40 21.46
CA LYS A 33 -14.81 -3.69 21.87
C LYS A 33 -16.31 -3.63 22.14
N ARG A 34 -16.77 -2.62 22.89
CA ARG A 34 -18.22 -2.43 23.12
C ARG A 34 -18.98 -2.20 21.82
N TRP A 35 -18.42 -1.43 20.88
CA TRP A 35 -19.01 -1.23 19.56
C TRP A 35 -19.09 -2.53 18.76
N ALA A 36 -18.01 -3.29 18.71
CA ALA A 36 -17.97 -4.58 18.03
C ALA A 36 -19.02 -5.55 18.60
N ASP A 37 -19.07 -5.70 19.92
CA ASP A 37 -20.01 -6.57 20.61
C ASP A 37 -21.46 -6.12 20.38
N ALA A 38 -21.76 -4.83 20.54
CA ALA A 38 -23.12 -4.30 20.41
C ALA A 38 -23.63 -4.36 18.97
N LEU A 39 -22.78 -4.09 17.97
CA LEU A 39 -23.17 -4.23 16.57
C LEU A 39 -23.48 -5.69 16.24
N ASP A 40 -22.87 -6.67 16.90
CA ASP A 40 -23.17 -8.08 16.70
C ASP A 40 -24.47 -8.56 17.38
N THR A 41 -25.05 -7.75 18.27
CA THR A 41 -26.29 -8.05 18.98
C THR A 41 -27.32 -6.91 18.89
N ASP A 42 -27.34 -6.03 19.89
CA ASP A 42 -28.42 -5.10 20.20
C ASP A 42 -28.53 -3.97 19.16
N TRP A 43 -27.41 -3.64 18.52
CA TRP A 43 -27.30 -2.58 17.51
C TRP A 43 -27.17 -3.10 16.08
N ALA A 44 -27.33 -4.41 15.89
CA ALA A 44 -27.44 -5.02 14.58
C ALA A 44 -28.44 -4.24 13.71
N ASN A 45 -29.68 -4.11 14.18
CA ASN A 45 -30.79 -3.53 13.40
C ASN A 45 -31.11 -2.07 13.73
N THR A 46 -30.23 -1.40 14.48
CA THR A 46 -30.43 0.00 14.87
C THR A 46 -30.26 0.93 13.67
N LYS A 47 -31.10 1.96 13.59
CA LYS A 47 -31.02 2.97 12.53
C LYS A 47 -29.74 3.79 12.69
N GLU A 48 -29.16 4.19 11.55
CA GLU A 48 -27.97 5.04 11.48
C GLU A 48 -28.04 6.26 12.41
N THR A 49 -29.16 7.00 12.40
CA THR A 49 -29.35 8.20 13.23
C THR A 49 -29.17 7.97 14.72
N GLU A 50 -29.46 6.77 15.21
CA GLU A 50 -29.30 6.40 16.63
C GLU A 50 -27.86 6.03 16.98
N LEU A 51 -27.06 5.58 15.99
CA LEU A 51 -25.64 5.24 16.17
C LEU A 51 -24.72 6.43 15.93
N THR A 52 -25.12 7.36 15.06
CA THR A 52 -24.30 8.51 14.69
C THR A 52 -23.92 9.37 15.90
N SER A 53 -24.85 9.67 16.81
CA SER A 53 -24.55 10.50 17.99
C SER A 53 -23.58 9.81 18.97
N PRO A 54 -23.83 8.56 19.41
CA PRO A 54 -22.85 7.84 20.24
C PRO A 54 -21.48 7.68 19.58
N PHE A 55 -21.44 7.40 18.26
CA PHE A 55 -20.18 7.26 17.53
C PHE A 55 -19.41 8.58 17.49
N TYR A 56 -20.12 9.67 17.22
CA TYR A 56 -19.56 11.02 17.23
C TYR A 56 -18.92 11.37 18.58
N ASP A 57 -19.65 11.18 19.69
CA ASP A 57 -19.15 11.55 21.02
C ASP A 57 -17.97 10.66 21.46
N GLN A 58 -18.13 9.35 21.32
CA GLN A 58 -17.17 8.38 21.85
C GLN A 58 -15.94 8.23 20.97
N ILE A 59 -16.09 8.31 19.65
CA ILE A 59 -14.99 8.07 18.72
C ILE A 59 -14.42 9.41 18.25
N MET A 60 -15.25 10.29 17.67
CA MET A 60 -14.75 11.54 17.08
C MET A 60 -14.24 12.51 18.15
N LEU A 61 -15.04 12.81 19.17
CA LEU A 61 -14.61 13.75 20.20
C LEU A 61 -13.61 13.11 21.16
N SER A 62 -13.98 11.97 21.77
CA SER A 62 -13.21 11.42 22.90
C SER A 62 -11.91 10.70 22.49
N ILE A 63 -11.91 9.94 21.38
CA ILE A 63 -10.72 9.16 20.95
C ILE A 63 -9.89 9.94 19.93
N LEU A 64 -10.52 10.53 18.92
CA LEU A 64 -9.82 11.23 17.83
C LEU A 64 -9.50 12.70 18.16
N GLY A 65 -10.07 13.24 19.23
CA GLY A 65 -9.70 14.53 19.80
C GLY A 65 -10.27 15.74 19.09
N TYR A 66 -11.35 15.57 18.31
CA TYR A 66 -12.03 16.71 17.70
C TYR A 66 -12.76 17.55 18.75
N THR A 67 -12.79 18.87 18.53
CA THR A 67 -13.55 19.84 19.32
C THR A 67 -14.82 20.23 18.57
N GLU A 68 -15.98 20.02 19.16
CA GLU A 68 -17.28 20.36 18.57
C GLU A 68 -17.61 21.87 18.72
N GLY A 69 -18.37 22.41 17.75
CA GLY A 69 -19.00 23.73 17.84
C GLY A 69 -20.40 23.71 18.48
N PRO A 70 -20.89 24.83 19.03
CA PRO A 70 -20.34 26.17 18.91
C PRO A 70 -19.24 26.45 19.94
N ALA A 71 -18.04 26.72 19.44
CA ALA A 71 -16.91 27.25 20.18
C ALA A 71 -16.25 28.34 19.32
N ASN A 72 -15.44 29.23 19.90
CA ASN A 72 -14.75 30.27 19.12
C ASN A 72 -13.89 29.67 18.01
N ASN A 73 -13.24 28.54 18.29
CA ASN A 73 -12.57 27.68 17.33
C ASN A 73 -13.00 26.23 17.58
N TYR A 74 -13.32 25.51 16.52
CA TYR A 74 -13.70 24.10 16.61
C TYR A 74 -13.22 23.34 15.37
N THR A 75 -13.26 22.01 15.42
CA THR A 75 -12.64 21.15 14.41
C THR A 75 -13.58 20.14 13.75
N ILE A 76 -14.80 20.01 14.25
CA ILE A 76 -15.83 19.11 13.74
C ILE A 76 -17.22 19.77 13.85
N GLY A 77 -18.09 19.52 12.87
CA GLY A 77 -19.48 19.98 12.92
C GLY A 77 -20.44 19.15 12.07
N TYR A 78 -21.73 19.20 12.42
CA TYR A 78 -22.83 18.61 11.66
C TYR A 78 -23.38 19.61 10.64
N GLU A 79 -23.49 19.20 9.38
CA GLU A 79 -24.12 20.03 8.33
C GLU A 79 -25.66 19.86 8.29
N ASN A 80 -26.18 18.71 8.76
CA ASN A 80 -27.61 18.36 8.70
C ASN A 80 -28.54 19.15 9.64
N ARG A 81 -28.03 20.09 10.45
CA ARG A 81 -28.88 20.93 11.33
C ARG A 81 -29.55 22.11 10.62
N THR A 82 -29.24 22.37 9.35
CA THR A 82 -29.91 23.40 8.53
C THR A 82 -30.43 22.78 7.23
N LYS A 83 -31.71 22.39 7.21
CA LYS A 83 -32.41 21.96 6.00
C LYS A 83 -32.55 23.15 5.02
N THR A 84 -31.50 23.45 4.27
CA THR A 84 -31.55 24.31 3.08
C THR A 84 -31.06 23.49 1.89
N SER A 85 -32.03 22.89 1.20
CA SER A 85 -32.11 22.39 -0.19
C SER A 85 -30.94 21.69 -0.91
N GLY A 86 -29.77 21.48 -0.31
CA GLY A 86 -28.66 20.70 -0.89
C GLY A 86 -28.39 19.42 -0.11
N GLN A 87 -28.07 18.32 -0.79
CA GLN A 87 -27.48 17.15 -0.12
C GLN A 87 -26.12 17.58 0.44
N LYS A 88 -25.92 17.42 1.74
CA LYS A 88 -24.71 17.78 2.48
C LYS A 88 -24.14 16.53 3.15
N PRO A 89 -22.82 16.48 3.40
CA PRO A 89 -22.23 15.38 4.17
C PRO A 89 -22.78 15.38 5.60
N ASP A 90 -22.78 14.23 6.27
CA ASP A 90 -23.23 14.16 7.66
C ASP A 90 -22.36 14.99 8.60
N VAL A 91 -21.04 14.90 8.44
CA VAL A 91 -20.06 15.58 9.28
C VAL A 91 -18.95 16.18 8.44
N VAL A 92 -18.51 17.37 8.84
CA VAL A 92 -17.35 18.08 8.28
C VAL A 92 -16.24 18.24 9.30
N LEU A 93 -15.00 18.11 8.84
CA LEU A 93 -13.76 18.26 9.62
C LEU A 93 -12.95 19.42 9.05
N GLY A 94 -12.38 20.28 9.89
CA GLY A 94 -11.64 21.44 9.42
C GLY A 94 -11.14 22.34 10.53
N ASN A 95 -10.61 23.50 10.17
CA ASN A 95 -10.38 24.59 11.12
C ASN A 95 -11.52 25.57 10.99
N PHE A 96 -12.44 25.55 11.94
CA PHE A 96 -13.64 26.34 11.90
C PHE A 96 -13.64 27.39 13.00
N SER A 97 -14.23 28.55 12.73
CA SER A 97 -14.41 29.64 13.70
C SER A 97 -15.77 30.27 13.48
N SER A 98 -16.35 30.96 14.46
CA SER A 98 -17.69 31.58 14.33
C SER A 98 -17.89 32.46 13.08
N SER A 99 -16.82 32.91 12.43
CA SER A 99 -16.81 33.67 11.18
C SER A 99 -16.40 32.90 9.92
N ASP A 100 -15.85 31.68 10.04
CA ASP A 100 -15.41 30.86 8.90
C ASP A 100 -15.71 29.36 9.10
N HIS A 101 -16.66 28.88 8.29
CA HIS A 101 -17.11 27.48 8.21
C HIS A 101 -17.12 26.96 6.76
N SER A 102 -16.54 27.71 5.84
CA SER A 102 -16.83 27.59 4.41
C SER A 102 -16.04 26.47 3.71
N GLN A 103 -14.88 26.10 4.25
CA GLN A 103 -13.97 25.15 3.61
C GLN A 103 -13.54 24.04 4.59
N PRO A 104 -14.12 22.84 4.47
CA PRO A 104 -13.65 21.68 5.21
C PRO A 104 -12.36 21.09 4.61
N LEU A 105 -11.66 20.34 5.44
CA LEU A 105 -10.48 19.54 5.13
C LEU A 105 -10.80 18.04 5.02
N GLY A 106 -11.88 17.60 5.68
CA GLY A 106 -12.41 16.25 5.55
C GLY A 106 -13.94 16.21 5.60
N LEU A 107 -14.53 15.24 4.88
CA LEU A 107 -15.97 14.96 4.85
C LEU A 107 -16.22 13.55 5.36
N ILE A 108 -17.27 13.35 6.13
CA ILE A 108 -17.71 12.03 6.59
C ILE A 108 -19.16 11.82 6.17
N GLU A 109 -19.40 10.68 5.52
CA GLU A 109 -20.74 10.13 5.32
C GLU A 109 -20.92 8.88 6.19
N PHE A 110 -22.03 8.84 6.94
CA PHE A 110 -22.44 7.67 7.69
C PHE A 110 -23.48 6.88 6.91
N GLU A 111 -23.51 5.59 7.17
CA GLU A 111 -24.47 4.66 6.61
C GLU A 111 -24.96 3.72 7.71
N SER A 112 -26.14 3.15 7.52
CA SER A 112 -26.65 2.10 8.41
C SER A 112 -25.68 0.89 8.47
N PRO A 113 -25.57 0.18 9.60
CA PRO A 113 -24.55 -0.87 9.81
C PRO A 113 -24.47 -2.00 8.79
N TYR A 114 -25.56 -2.27 8.08
CA TYR A 114 -25.64 -3.32 7.06
C TYR A 114 -25.56 -2.83 5.64
N THR A 115 -25.49 -1.51 5.43
CA THR A 115 -25.30 -0.95 4.09
C THR A 115 -23.83 -1.12 3.70
N PRO A 116 -23.51 -1.88 2.63
CA PRO A 116 -22.15 -1.93 2.10
C PRO A 116 -21.72 -0.54 1.63
N LEU A 117 -20.51 -0.11 1.99
CA LEU A 117 -20.00 1.22 1.65
C LEU A 117 -19.82 1.46 0.14
N ASP A 118 -19.73 0.38 -0.64
CA ASP A 118 -19.62 0.41 -2.11
C ASP A 118 -20.98 0.37 -2.83
N SER A 119 -22.09 0.47 -2.08
CA SER A 119 -23.43 0.51 -2.67
C SER A 119 -23.58 1.74 -3.58
N HIS A 120 -24.22 1.56 -4.73
CA HIS A 120 -24.44 2.64 -5.69
C HIS A 120 -25.22 3.81 -5.06
N ASN A 121 -24.76 5.03 -5.32
CA ASN A 121 -25.29 6.29 -4.76
C ASN A 121 -25.30 6.37 -3.21
N LYS A 122 -24.48 5.58 -2.52
CA LYS A 122 -24.40 5.53 -1.06
C LYS A 122 -22.96 5.56 -0.59
N GLY A 123 -22.75 5.76 0.72
CA GLY A 123 -21.46 5.66 1.40
C GLY A 123 -20.35 6.40 0.67
N VAL A 124 -19.41 5.65 0.08
CA VAL A 124 -18.26 6.21 -0.64
C VAL A 124 -18.70 7.06 -1.83
N GLU A 125 -19.68 6.59 -2.62
CA GLU A 125 -20.08 7.34 -3.81
C GLU A 125 -20.69 8.69 -3.45
N GLN A 126 -21.49 8.71 -2.39
CA GLN A 126 -22.14 9.91 -1.88
C GLN A 126 -21.13 10.87 -1.24
N ALA A 127 -20.21 10.36 -0.41
CA ALA A 127 -19.15 11.16 0.20
C ALA A 127 -18.31 11.94 -0.84
N PHE A 128 -17.98 11.29 -1.97
CA PHE A 128 -17.26 11.94 -3.07
C PHE A 128 -18.10 12.97 -3.86
N LYS A 129 -19.42 12.84 -3.93
CA LYS A 129 -20.29 13.84 -4.59
C LYS A 129 -20.29 15.17 -3.86
N TYR A 130 -20.10 15.18 -2.54
CA TYR A 130 -20.01 16.42 -1.77
C TYR A 130 -18.71 17.19 -2.02
N GLN A 131 -17.63 16.49 -2.37
CA GLN A 131 -16.31 17.10 -2.59
C GLN A 131 -16.34 18.25 -3.61
N SER A 132 -17.14 18.10 -4.67
CA SER A 132 -17.29 19.10 -5.74
C SER A 132 -18.16 20.30 -5.38
N GLN A 133 -18.85 20.28 -4.23
CA GLN A 133 -19.70 21.38 -3.78
C GLN A 133 -18.91 22.50 -3.09
N TYR A 134 -17.66 22.24 -2.69
CA TYR A 134 -16.80 23.20 -2.01
C TYR A 134 -15.88 23.94 -2.98
N LYS A 135 -15.47 25.16 -2.60
CA LYS A 135 -14.63 26.05 -3.44
C LYS A 135 -13.33 25.38 -3.87
N ASN A 136 -12.71 24.61 -2.97
CA ASN A 136 -11.57 23.77 -3.27
C ASN A 136 -11.93 22.30 -2.99
N PRO A 137 -11.41 21.35 -3.80
CA PRO A 137 -11.61 19.93 -3.55
C PRO A 137 -11.16 19.55 -2.15
N VAL A 138 -12.08 19.02 -1.36
CA VAL A 138 -11.80 18.51 -0.01
C VAL A 138 -10.88 17.30 -0.14
N ARG A 139 -9.85 17.23 0.71
CA ARG A 139 -8.80 16.22 0.58
C ARG A 139 -9.24 14.87 1.10
N TRP A 140 -9.75 14.83 2.32
CA TRP A 140 -10.01 13.57 3.03
C TRP A 140 -11.48 13.21 2.93
N ILE A 141 -11.79 12.11 2.26
CA ILE A 141 -13.16 11.62 2.11
C ILE A 141 -13.31 10.36 2.95
N ILE A 142 -14.26 10.37 3.88
CA ILE A 142 -14.46 9.30 4.86
C ILE A 142 -15.88 8.77 4.70
N ALA A 143 -16.02 7.44 4.72
CA ALA A 143 -17.31 6.78 4.76
C ALA A 143 -17.31 5.73 5.87
N SER A 144 -18.40 5.62 6.62
CA SER A 144 -18.48 4.66 7.74
C SER A 144 -19.87 4.08 7.89
N ASN A 145 -19.95 2.76 8.02
CA ASN A 145 -21.17 2.07 8.46
C ASN A 145 -21.01 1.54 9.89
N PHE A 146 -20.12 2.16 10.68
CA PHE A 146 -19.80 1.80 12.07
C PHE A 146 -19.10 0.44 12.26
N ARG A 147 -19.30 -0.53 11.35
CA ARG A 147 -18.54 -1.79 11.28
C ARG A 147 -17.25 -1.63 10.52
N GLU A 148 -17.30 -0.86 9.44
CA GLU A 148 -16.18 -0.50 8.59
C GLU A 148 -16.13 1.02 8.50
N THR A 149 -14.93 1.58 8.63
CA THR A 149 -14.63 2.98 8.30
C THR A 149 -13.56 2.99 7.22
N ARG A 150 -13.76 3.78 6.17
CA ARG A 150 -12.79 3.98 5.10
C ARG A 150 -12.41 5.44 4.99
N ILE A 151 -11.13 5.71 4.80
CA ILE A 151 -10.62 7.04 4.44
C ILE A 151 -9.95 6.95 3.08
N TYR A 152 -10.22 7.94 2.24
CA TYR A 152 -9.64 8.16 0.93
C TYR A 152 -8.92 9.51 0.93
N ASP A 153 -7.88 9.65 0.10
CA ASP A 153 -7.35 10.97 -0.30
C ASP A 153 -8.31 11.60 -1.34
N LYS A 154 -7.84 12.57 -2.12
CA LYS A 154 -8.66 13.32 -3.10
C LYS A 154 -9.35 12.44 -4.15
N THR A 155 -8.85 11.23 -4.40
CA THR A 155 -9.34 10.28 -5.40
C THR A 155 -9.66 8.93 -4.74
N ARG A 156 -10.33 8.04 -5.46
CA ARG A 156 -10.64 6.67 -4.99
C ARG A 156 -9.50 5.67 -5.19
N GLU A 157 -8.35 6.13 -5.68
CA GLU A 157 -7.21 5.27 -6.02
C GLU A 157 -6.58 4.67 -4.77
N ASN A 158 -6.49 5.46 -3.69
CA ASN A 158 -5.92 5.03 -2.42
C ASN A 158 -6.96 5.05 -1.30
N VAL A 159 -6.99 3.97 -0.50
CA VAL A 159 -7.92 3.82 0.62
C VAL A 159 -7.24 3.15 1.81
N GLU A 160 -7.61 3.57 3.01
CA GLU A 160 -7.38 2.79 4.22
C GLU A 160 -8.70 2.36 4.83
N CYS A 161 -8.83 1.06 5.07
CA CYS A 161 -10.02 0.45 5.65
C CYS A 161 -9.74 0.05 7.10
N PHE A 162 -10.75 0.23 7.96
CA PHE A 162 -10.70 -0.11 9.37
C PHE A 162 -11.93 -0.90 9.76
N ASN A 163 -11.75 -2.13 10.23
CA ASN A 163 -12.82 -2.96 10.75
C ASN A 163 -12.94 -2.82 12.27
N VAL A 164 -14.15 -2.56 12.78
CA VAL A 164 -14.40 -2.36 14.22
C VAL A 164 -13.90 -3.51 15.10
N ARG A 165 -13.98 -4.76 14.61
CA ARG A 165 -13.49 -5.95 15.35
C ARG A 165 -11.96 -6.00 15.38
N GLU A 166 -11.30 -5.56 14.32
CA GLU A 166 -9.84 -5.43 14.32
C GLU A 166 -9.40 -4.33 15.28
N LEU A 167 -10.06 -3.17 15.26
CA LEU A 167 -9.77 -2.08 16.21
C LEU A 167 -9.96 -2.51 17.67
N ALA A 168 -10.96 -3.38 17.93
CA ALA A 168 -11.23 -3.92 19.26
C ALA A 168 -10.14 -4.88 19.77
N ASN A 169 -9.40 -5.56 18.89
CA ASN A 169 -8.54 -6.68 19.27
C ASN A 169 -7.06 -6.52 18.88
N ASP A 170 -6.73 -5.62 17.95
CA ASP A 170 -5.38 -5.37 17.47
C ASP A 170 -4.91 -3.95 17.79
N PRO A 171 -3.98 -3.77 18.75
CA PRO A 171 -3.39 -2.47 19.07
C PRO A 171 -2.74 -1.76 17.87
N TYR A 172 -2.21 -2.50 16.90
CA TYR A 172 -1.61 -1.91 15.70
C TYR A 172 -2.69 -1.24 14.84
N GLN A 173 -3.83 -1.91 14.62
CA GLN A 173 -4.95 -1.36 13.85
C GLN A 173 -5.57 -0.14 14.56
N LEU A 174 -5.66 -0.16 15.89
CA LEU A 174 -6.11 1.00 16.66
C LEU A 174 -5.16 2.20 16.52
N LYS A 175 -3.84 1.98 16.63
CA LYS A 175 -2.82 3.02 16.42
C LYS A 175 -2.91 3.58 15.01
N LYS A 176 -3.08 2.72 14.00
CA LYS A 176 -3.29 3.11 12.61
C LYS A 176 -4.55 3.96 12.45
N PHE A 177 -5.70 3.54 12.99
CA PHE A 177 -6.96 4.30 12.95
C PHE A 177 -6.81 5.71 13.52
N ILE A 178 -6.22 5.84 14.71
CA ILE A 178 -5.98 7.14 15.36
C ILE A 178 -5.01 7.98 14.53
N PHE A 179 -3.97 7.37 13.95
CA PHE A 179 -3.03 8.08 13.09
C PHE A 179 -3.68 8.61 11.80
N PHE A 180 -4.63 7.91 11.20
CA PHE A 180 -5.29 8.38 9.98
C PHE A 180 -6.41 9.39 10.27
N LEU A 181 -7.24 9.14 11.28
CA LEU A 181 -8.47 9.89 11.50
C LEU A 181 -8.39 10.90 12.65
N GLY A 182 -7.29 10.93 13.41
CA GLY A 182 -7.10 11.87 14.51
C GLY A 182 -7.08 13.33 14.05
N VAL A 183 -7.46 14.24 14.95
CA VAL A 183 -7.56 15.67 14.63
C VAL A 183 -6.27 16.24 14.01
N HIS A 184 -5.09 15.84 14.50
CA HIS A 184 -3.80 16.32 13.99
C HIS A 184 -3.40 15.74 12.62
N SER A 185 -4.14 14.75 12.14
CA SER A 185 -3.93 14.11 10.85
C SER A 185 -4.79 14.73 9.76
N ILE A 186 -5.96 15.26 10.11
CA ILE A 186 -6.89 15.88 9.17
C ILE A 186 -6.85 17.41 9.24
N VAL A 187 -6.74 17.97 10.44
CA VAL A 187 -6.88 19.41 10.69
C VAL A 187 -5.51 20.07 10.83
N LYS A 188 -5.30 21.12 10.02
CA LYS A 188 -4.03 21.85 9.94
C LYS A 188 -3.80 22.72 11.18
N GLN A 189 -2.55 22.92 11.56
CA GLN A 189 -2.17 23.94 12.54
C GLN A 189 -1.54 25.12 11.81
N GLY A 190 -2.34 26.16 11.54
CA GLY A 190 -1.95 27.28 10.68
C GLY A 190 -1.69 26.81 9.24
N ASN A 191 -0.60 27.28 8.63
CA ASN A 191 -0.21 26.93 7.26
C ASN A 191 0.67 25.65 7.17
N ARG A 192 0.84 24.91 8.27
CA ARG A 192 1.66 23.69 8.26
C ARG A 192 0.87 22.49 7.72
N PRO A 193 1.51 21.59 6.96
CA PRO A 193 0.87 20.34 6.57
C PRO A 193 0.53 19.51 7.82
N THR A 194 -0.52 18.68 7.73
CA THR A 194 -0.86 17.76 8.81
C THR A 194 0.14 16.60 8.92
N ASN A 195 0.02 15.81 9.99
CA ASN A 195 0.83 14.60 10.13
C ASN A 195 0.63 13.63 8.97
N LEU A 196 -0.63 13.42 8.55
CA LEU A 196 -0.97 12.53 7.45
C LEU A 196 -0.54 13.10 6.09
N GLU A 197 -0.72 14.41 5.85
CA GLU A 197 -0.23 15.04 4.61
C GLU A 197 1.29 14.93 4.48
N THR A 198 2.01 15.11 5.60
CA THR A 198 3.47 14.93 5.64
C THR A 198 3.86 13.48 5.38
N ALA A 199 3.14 12.52 5.96
CA ALA A 199 3.39 11.10 5.75
C ALA A 199 3.15 10.68 4.30
N VAL A 200 2.08 11.17 3.66
CA VAL A 200 1.82 10.92 2.25
C VAL A 200 2.91 11.51 1.37
N ALA A 201 3.34 12.75 1.64
CA ALA A 201 4.43 13.38 0.89
C ALA A 201 5.75 12.58 1.01
N ASN A 202 6.07 12.13 2.22
CA ASN A 202 7.26 11.29 2.45
C ASN A 202 7.13 9.90 1.81
N ASN A 203 5.94 9.29 1.81
CA ASN A 203 5.71 8.02 1.13
C ASN A 203 5.99 8.13 -0.38
N VAL A 204 5.48 9.17 -1.03
CA VAL A 204 5.71 9.43 -2.45
C VAL A 204 7.19 9.70 -2.74
N ALA A 205 7.86 10.49 -1.89
CA ALA A 205 9.27 10.77 -2.03
C ALA A 205 10.14 9.50 -1.85
N ASP A 206 9.85 8.69 -0.84
CA ASP A 206 10.56 7.44 -0.55
C ASP A 206 10.35 6.43 -1.70
N GLN A 207 9.13 6.23 -2.17
CA GLN A 207 8.83 5.36 -3.33
C GLN A 207 9.59 5.80 -4.59
N LYS A 208 9.64 7.11 -4.86
CA LYS A 208 10.40 7.65 -5.99
C LYS A 208 11.90 7.40 -5.83
N ALA A 209 12.45 7.62 -4.63
CA ALA A 209 13.87 7.39 -4.36
C ALA A 209 14.25 5.92 -4.52
N ILE A 210 13.44 4.99 -4.00
CA ILE A 210 13.65 3.56 -4.16
C ILE A 210 13.60 3.17 -5.64
N SER A 211 12.58 3.63 -6.37
CA SER A 211 12.42 3.35 -7.80
C SER A 211 13.63 3.82 -8.60
N ASN A 212 14.09 5.05 -8.38
CA ASN A 212 15.29 5.57 -9.05
C ASN A 212 16.53 4.71 -8.74
N LYS A 213 16.74 4.37 -7.47
CA LYS A 213 17.87 3.52 -7.07
C LYS A 213 17.77 2.13 -7.72
N PHE A 214 16.58 1.55 -7.76
CA PHE A 214 16.33 0.28 -8.44
C PHE A 214 16.72 0.34 -9.92
N TYR A 215 16.34 1.41 -10.62
CA TYR A 215 16.71 1.59 -12.03
C TYR A 215 18.22 1.69 -12.22
N ASP A 216 18.91 2.45 -11.38
CA ASP A 216 20.37 2.57 -11.44
C ASP A 216 21.06 1.22 -11.22
N ASP A 217 20.60 0.46 -10.21
CA ASP A 217 21.11 -0.87 -9.93
C ASP A 217 20.78 -1.86 -11.06
N TYR A 218 19.58 -1.79 -11.64
CA TYR A 218 19.17 -2.62 -12.77
C TYR A 218 20.07 -2.39 -13.99
N LEU A 219 20.29 -1.12 -14.36
CA LEU A 219 21.17 -0.75 -15.49
C LEU A 219 22.61 -1.22 -15.24
N LYS A 220 23.09 -1.09 -14.00
CA LYS A 220 24.42 -1.60 -13.61
C LYS A 220 24.50 -3.12 -13.71
N THR A 221 23.51 -3.85 -13.22
CA THR A 221 23.42 -5.31 -13.32
C THR A 221 23.39 -5.76 -14.77
N ARG A 222 22.61 -5.09 -15.62
CA ARG A 222 22.54 -5.35 -17.06
C ARG A 222 23.88 -5.17 -17.74
N LYS A 223 24.57 -4.06 -17.48
CA LYS A 223 25.92 -3.84 -18.01
C LYS A 223 26.87 -4.95 -17.57
N LYS A 224 26.85 -5.31 -16.29
CA LYS A 224 27.72 -6.38 -15.76
C LYS A 224 27.43 -7.74 -16.35
N LEU A 225 26.17 -8.04 -16.65
CA LEU A 225 25.79 -9.27 -17.35
C LEU A 225 26.25 -9.27 -18.81
N ILE A 226 26.11 -8.16 -19.52
CA ILE A 226 26.62 -8.02 -20.90
C ILE A 226 28.15 -8.22 -20.92
N ASP A 227 28.88 -7.50 -20.07
CA ASP A 227 30.34 -7.65 -19.94
C ASP A 227 30.72 -9.12 -19.67
N ASN A 228 29.97 -9.79 -18.78
CA ASN A 228 30.19 -11.19 -18.44
C ASN A 228 29.97 -12.12 -19.64
N ILE A 229 28.87 -11.95 -20.38
CA ILE A 229 28.57 -12.74 -21.56
C ILE A 229 29.66 -12.57 -22.62
N GLN A 230 30.06 -11.33 -22.92
CA GLN A 230 31.07 -11.05 -23.95
C GLN A 230 32.45 -11.63 -23.59
N ASN A 231 32.87 -11.51 -22.33
CA ASN A 231 34.18 -11.99 -21.89
C ASN A 231 34.28 -13.52 -21.88
N ASN A 232 33.18 -14.21 -21.58
CA ASN A 232 33.15 -15.67 -21.46
C ASN A 232 32.69 -16.37 -22.75
N ASN A 233 32.16 -15.63 -23.73
CA ASN A 233 31.64 -16.17 -24.98
C ASN A 233 32.11 -15.31 -26.17
N PRO A 234 33.41 -15.38 -26.55
CA PRO A 234 33.98 -14.51 -27.60
C PRO A 234 33.31 -14.62 -28.98
N GLN A 235 32.58 -15.71 -29.23
CA GLN A 235 31.79 -15.95 -30.44
C GLN A 235 30.47 -15.16 -30.50
N VAL A 236 30.00 -14.62 -29.36
CA VAL A 236 28.74 -13.87 -29.27
C VAL A 236 29.02 -12.39 -29.53
N ASP A 237 28.45 -11.81 -30.58
CA ASP A 237 28.57 -10.37 -30.82
C ASP A 237 27.75 -9.53 -29.83
N THR A 238 28.04 -8.23 -29.79
CA THR A 238 27.44 -7.27 -28.87
C THR A 238 25.91 -7.20 -28.94
N GLY A 239 25.32 -7.31 -30.14
CA GLY A 239 23.87 -7.23 -30.30
C GLY A 239 23.16 -8.45 -29.72
N HIS A 240 23.73 -9.63 -29.95
CA HIS A 240 23.25 -10.86 -29.32
C HIS A 240 23.48 -10.85 -27.80
N ALA A 241 24.65 -10.42 -27.31
CA ALA A 241 24.92 -10.32 -25.88
C ALA A 241 23.89 -9.44 -25.15
N PHE A 242 23.51 -8.30 -25.75
CA PHE A 242 22.46 -7.43 -25.21
C PHE A 242 21.09 -8.13 -25.15
N THR A 243 20.73 -8.84 -26.22
CA THR A 243 19.46 -9.58 -26.32
C THR A 243 19.39 -10.70 -25.29
N TYR A 244 20.46 -11.48 -25.15
CA TYR A 244 20.56 -12.57 -24.19
C TYR A 244 20.55 -12.05 -22.75
N ALA A 245 21.32 -10.99 -22.45
CA ALA A 245 21.30 -10.34 -21.15
C ALA A 245 19.90 -9.85 -20.79
N GLN A 246 19.17 -9.23 -21.73
CA GLN A 246 17.81 -8.79 -21.49
C GLN A 246 16.87 -9.96 -21.16
N LYS A 247 16.92 -11.04 -21.94
CA LYS A 247 16.04 -12.20 -21.69
C LYS A 247 16.36 -12.90 -20.37
N ILE A 248 17.63 -13.00 -19.98
CA ILE A 248 18.04 -13.52 -18.66
C ILE A 248 17.52 -12.61 -17.54
N LEU A 249 17.64 -11.29 -17.69
CA LEU A 249 17.11 -10.33 -16.71
C LEU A 249 15.59 -10.37 -16.63
N ASP A 250 14.87 -10.46 -17.75
CA ASP A 250 13.42 -10.58 -17.77
C ASP A 250 12.97 -11.83 -16.98
N ARG A 251 13.63 -12.98 -17.20
CA ARG A 251 13.39 -14.22 -16.45
C ARG A 251 13.65 -14.04 -14.95
N PHE A 252 14.75 -13.38 -14.61
CA PHE A 252 15.12 -13.14 -13.22
C PHE A 252 14.17 -12.15 -12.52
N ILE A 253 13.83 -11.02 -13.15
CA ILE A 253 12.86 -10.05 -12.62
C ILE A 253 11.51 -10.70 -12.41
N PHE A 254 11.09 -11.60 -13.31
CA PHE A 254 9.88 -12.39 -13.10
C PHE A 254 9.97 -13.26 -11.85
N ILE A 255 11.11 -13.91 -11.59
CA ILE A 255 11.32 -14.70 -10.36
C ILE A 255 11.25 -13.81 -9.12
N ALA A 256 11.98 -12.68 -9.12
CA ALA A 256 12.01 -11.75 -7.99
C ALA A 256 10.62 -11.15 -7.69
N PHE A 257 9.86 -10.82 -8.73
CA PHE A 257 8.47 -10.39 -8.60
C PHE A 257 7.57 -11.51 -8.06
N THR A 258 7.61 -12.69 -8.67
CA THR A 258 6.68 -13.78 -8.32
C THR A 258 6.90 -14.34 -6.92
N GLN A 259 8.14 -14.35 -6.40
CA GLN A 259 8.40 -14.79 -5.03
C GLN A 259 7.84 -13.82 -3.97
N ASP A 260 7.85 -12.51 -4.24
CA ASP A 260 7.33 -11.50 -3.30
C ASP A 260 5.79 -11.45 -3.29
N TYR A 261 5.18 -11.86 -4.40
CA TYR A 261 3.72 -12.03 -4.54
C TYR A 261 3.23 -13.42 -4.14
N ASP A 262 4.09 -14.26 -3.56
CA ASP A 262 3.77 -15.62 -3.11
C ASP A 262 3.25 -16.55 -4.24
N LEU A 263 3.63 -16.27 -5.50
CA LEU A 263 3.26 -17.05 -6.69
C LEU A 263 4.21 -18.24 -6.92
N ILE A 264 5.44 -18.12 -6.41
CA ILE A 264 6.42 -19.20 -6.21
C ILE A 264 6.91 -19.13 -4.76
N PRO A 265 7.64 -20.14 -4.24
CA PRO A 265 8.13 -20.10 -2.88
C PRO A 265 8.96 -18.84 -2.60
N PRO A 266 8.83 -18.22 -1.40
CA PRO A 266 9.63 -17.05 -1.04
C PRO A 266 11.11 -17.41 -1.02
N LYS A 267 11.98 -16.44 -1.31
CA LYS A 267 13.45 -16.60 -1.33
C LYS A 267 13.94 -17.70 -2.29
N THR A 268 13.20 -17.97 -3.36
CA THR A 268 13.57 -18.98 -4.37
C THR A 268 14.92 -18.63 -5.01
N PHE A 269 15.15 -17.38 -5.40
CA PHE A 269 16.45 -16.99 -5.97
C PHE A 269 17.60 -17.12 -4.96
N GLU A 270 17.40 -16.67 -3.73
CA GLU A 270 18.38 -16.81 -2.64
C GLU A 270 18.77 -18.29 -2.43
N SER A 271 17.78 -19.19 -2.48
CA SER A 271 18.04 -20.63 -2.37
C SER A 271 18.94 -21.17 -3.47
N VAL A 272 18.85 -20.64 -4.70
CA VAL A 272 19.68 -21.04 -5.86
C VAL A 272 21.12 -20.59 -5.68
N ILE A 273 21.35 -19.35 -5.25
CA ILE A 273 22.71 -18.81 -5.14
C ILE A 273 23.46 -19.35 -3.90
N ASN A 274 22.74 -19.79 -2.86
CA ASN A 274 23.33 -20.27 -1.60
C ASN A 274 23.61 -21.79 -1.58
N VAL A 275 23.25 -22.56 -2.61
CA VAL A 275 23.49 -24.02 -2.65
C VAL A 275 24.98 -24.38 -2.48
N HIS A 276 25.88 -23.45 -2.82
CA HIS A 276 27.33 -23.62 -2.63
C HIS A 276 27.78 -23.74 -1.17
N GLU A 277 26.97 -23.29 -0.21
CA GLU A 277 27.31 -23.31 1.22
C GLU A 277 27.03 -24.67 1.89
N ALA A 278 26.31 -25.57 1.21
CA ALA A 278 25.75 -26.78 1.82
C ALA A 278 26.45 -28.12 1.46
N GLY A 279 27.56 -28.14 0.70
CA GLY A 279 28.20 -29.42 0.35
C GLY A 279 29.53 -29.39 -0.42
N PHE A 280 30.03 -30.59 -0.76
CA PHE A 280 31.29 -30.82 -1.50
C PHE A 280 31.15 -30.66 -3.03
N ASN A 281 29.92 -30.74 -3.57
CA ASN A 281 29.65 -30.55 -5.00
C ASN A 281 29.24 -29.10 -5.28
N ARG A 282 30.11 -28.36 -5.98
CA ARG A 282 29.86 -26.97 -6.37
C ARG A 282 29.37 -26.94 -7.82
N TYR A 283 28.06 -26.89 -8.03
CA TYR A 283 27.50 -26.63 -9.36
C TYR A 283 27.43 -25.12 -9.60
N PRO A 284 27.91 -24.59 -10.74
CA PRO A 284 27.82 -23.16 -11.04
C PRO A 284 26.39 -22.62 -10.88
N ILE A 285 26.25 -21.39 -10.39
CA ILE A 285 24.95 -20.76 -10.15
C ILE A 285 24.14 -20.74 -11.45
N TRP A 286 24.79 -20.49 -12.58
CA TRP A 286 24.12 -20.48 -13.89
C TRP A 286 23.43 -21.81 -14.24
N THR A 287 24.06 -22.94 -13.92
CA THR A 287 23.44 -24.26 -14.12
C THR A 287 22.17 -24.40 -13.31
N GLN A 288 22.18 -23.94 -12.06
CA GLN A 288 21.03 -24.00 -11.17
C GLN A 288 19.92 -23.03 -11.60
N MET A 289 20.28 -21.84 -12.06
CA MET A 289 19.33 -20.88 -12.66
C MET A 289 18.61 -21.48 -13.86
N LYS A 290 19.30 -22.19 -14.75
CA LYS A 290 18.67 -22.91 -15.87
C LYS A 290 17.70 -23.98 -15.39
N SER A 291 18.05 -24.74 -14.35
CA SER A 291 17.14 -25.72 -13.74
C SER A 291 15.88 -25.04 -13.17
N LEU A 292 16.03 -23.89 -12.52
CA LEU A 292 14.89 -23.10 -12.04
C LEU A 292 14.03 -22.58 -13.19
N PHE A 293 14.63 -22.07 -14.28
CA PHE A 293 13.88 -21.64 -15.46
C PHE A 293 13.04 -22.77 -16.04
N ASN A 294 13.62 -23.97 -16.18
CA ASN A 294 12.89 -25.14 -16.65
C ASN A 294 11.78 -25.56 -15.67
N ALA A 295 12.01 -25.48 -14.36
CA ALA A 295 10.98 -25.77 -13.36
C ALA A 295 9.80 -24.78 -13.42
N ILE A 296 10.06 -23.51 -13.69
CA ILE A 296 9.02 -22.49 -13.90
C ILE A 296 8.29 -22.71 -15.23
N ASP A 297 9.04 -23.05 -16.29
CA ASP A 297 8.49 -23.34 -17.62
C ASP A 297 7.61 -24.58 -17.65
N GLN A 298 7.92 -25.63 -16.87
CA GLN A 298 7.17 -26.90 -16.88
C GLN A 298 6.24 -27.07 -15.67
N GLY A 299 6.44 -26.26 -14.63
CA GLY A 299 5.86 -26.45 -13.30
C GLY A 299 6.63 -27.49 -12.47
N TRP A 300 6.63 -27.31 -11.16
CA TRP A 300 7.18 -28.27 -10.19
C TRP A 300 6.32 -28.32 -8.92
N PRO A 301 5.21 -29.09 -8.95
CA PRO A 301 4.22 -29.10 -7.86
C PRO A 301 4.80 -29.49 -6.49
N GLU A 302 5.74 -30.43 -6.45
CA GLU A 302 6.41 -30.88 -5.21
C GLU A 302 7.21 -29.77 -4.53
N LYS A 303 7.62 -28.74 -5.27
CA LYS A 303 8.31 -27.55 -4.77
C LYS A 303 7.40 -26.33 -4.73
N HIS A 304 6.08 -26.51 -4.91
CA HIS A 304 5.10 -25.43 -4.97
C HIS A 304 5.41 -24.37 -6.05
N ILE A 305 6.04 -24.78 -7.15
CA ILE A 305 6.24 -23.92 -8.32
C ILE A 305 5.16 -24.23 -9.34
N ASN A 306 4.29 -23.25 -9.59
CA ASN A 306 3.29 -23.34 -10.63
C ASN A 306 3.93 -23.26 -12.01
N HIS A 307 3.22 -23.78 -13.01
CA HIS A 307 3.60 -23.67 -14.41
C HIS A 307 3.25 -22.28 -14.95
N PHE A 308 4.23 -21.53 -15.46
CA PHE A 308 4.02 -20.17 -15.99
C PHE A 308 4.14 -20.14 -17.52
N ASN A 309 2.99 -20.16 -18.18
CA ASN A 309 2.83 -20.36 -19.64
C ASN A 309 3.00 -19.10 -20.52
N GLY A 310 4.08 -18.34 -20.31
CA GLY A 310 4.32 -17.07 -21.02
C GLY A 310 5.32 -17.11 -22.18
N GLY A 311 5.95 -18.27 -22.45
CA GLY A 311 7.04 -18.37 -23.43
C GLY A 311 8.39 -17.79 -22.97
N LEU A 312 8.40 -16.96 -21.92
CA LEU A 312 9.59 -16.34 -21.35
C LEU A 312 10.63 -17.38 -20.90
N PHE A 313 10.18 -18.48 -20.30
CA PHE A 313 11.04 -19.52 -19.71
C PHE A 313 11.30 -20.72 -20.62
N ARG A 314 10.77 -20.74 -21.86
CA ARG A 314 11.01 -21.83 -22.80
C ARG A 314 12.51 -22.06 -23.02
N PRO A 315 12.95 -23.32 -23.22
CA PRO A 315 14.33 -23.63 -23.56
C PRO A 315 14.83 -22.75 -24.72
N ASP A 316 16.04 -22.24 -24.59
CA ASP A 316 16.66 -21.36 -25.57
C ASP A 316 18.13 -21.76 -25.69
N PRO A 317 18.48 -22.64 -26.65
CA PRO A 317 19.84 -23.17 -26.77
C PRO A 317 20.92 -22.08 -26.82
N ALA A 318 20.63 -20.95 -27.48
CA ALA A 318 21.59 -19.86 -27.61
C ALA A 318 21.91 -19.19 -26.26
N ILE A 319 20.96 -19.17 -25.32
CA ILE A 319 21.16 -18.69 -23.95
C ILE A 319 21.69 -19.82 -23.05
N ASP A 320 21.15 -21.03 -23.20
CA ASP A 320 21.43 -22.15 -22.32
C ASP A 320 22.88 -22.65 -22.45
N GLU A 321 23.52 -22.41 -23.60
CA GLU A 321 24.93 -22.72 -23.89
C GLU A 321 25.91 -21.64 -23.40
N LEU A 322 25.44 -20.47 -22.96
CA LEU A 322 26.33 -19.39 -22.51
C LEU A 322 27.15 -19.79 -21.29
N GLY A 323 28.45 -19.50 -21.33
CA GLY A 323 29.31 -19.44 -20.17
C GLY A 323 29.01 -18.18 -19.35
N ILE A 324 28.48 -18.35 -18.15
CA ILE A 324 28.22 -17.25 -17.21
C ILE A 324 28.91 -17.59 -15.88
N THR A 325 29.77 -16.68 -15.41
CA THR A 325 30.52 -16.89 -14.15
C THR A 325 29.74 -16.40 -12.94
N ASP A 326 29.96 -17.05 -11.80
CA ASP A 326 29.17 -16.83 -10.58
C ASP A 326 29.25 -15.39 -10.03
N ASP A 327 30.32 -14.64 -10.34
CA ASP A 327 30.53 -13.29 -9.83
C ASP A 327 29.47 -12.27 -10.29
N VAL A 328 28.76 -12.54 -11.38
CA VAL A 328 27.69 -11.66 -11.86
C VAL A 328 26.47 -11.69 -10.94
N PHE A 329 26.21 -12.83 -10.26
CA PHE A 329 24.99 -13.01 -9.47
C PHE A 329 24.97 -12.19 -8.18
N LYS A 330 26.10 -11.63 -7.74
CA LYS A 330 26.11 -10.62 -6.66
C LYS A 330 25.33 -9.35 -7.05
N TYR A 331 25.29 -9.01 -8.34
CA TYR A 331 24.52 -7.87 -8.83
C TYR A 331 23.03 -8.22 -8.96
N PHE A 332 22.71 -9.46 -9.34
CA PHE A 332 21.34 -9.97 -9.29
C PHE A 332 20.81 -9.97 -7.85
N LYS A 333 21.65 -10.34 -6.87
CA LYS A 333 21.27 -10.31 -5.45
C LYS A 333 20.89 -8.91 -4.97
N ILE A 334 21.59 -7.86 -5.43
CA ILE A 334 21.23 -6.47 -5.13
C ILE A 334 19.80 -6.15 -5.62
N ILE A 335 19.40 -6.68 -6.77
CA ILE A 335 18.05 -6.48 -7.32
C ILE A 335 17.01 -7.31 -6.55
N ASP A 336 17.36 -8.55 -6.18
CA ASP A 336 16.53 -9.45 -5.37
C ASP A 336 16.28 -8.93 -3.94
N ASP A 337 17.14 -8.06 -3.42
CA ASP A 337 16.98 -7.43 -2.09
C ASP A 337 15.88 -6.35 -2.05
N TYR A 338 15.34 -5.93 -3.19
CA TYR A 338 14.20 -5.01 -3.25
C TYR A 338 12.90 -5.77 -3.00
N ASP A 339 11.97 -5.15 -2.26
CA ASP A 339 10.61 -5.66 -2.11
C ASP A 339 9.75 -5.23 -3.31
N PHE A 340 9.54 -6.15 -4.25
CA PHE A 340 8.76 -5.90 -5.47
C PHE A 340 7.27 -5.68 -5.21
N LYS A 341 6.78 -6.03 -4.01
CA LYS A 341 5.38 -5.90 -3.62
C LYS A 341 5.08 -4.58 -2.92
N SER A 342 6.01 -4.06 -2.12
CA SER A 342 5.78 -2.87 -1.28
C SER A 342 6.58 -1.63 -1.68
N ASP A 343 7.78 -1.81 -2.23
CA ASP A 343 8.70 -0.72 -2.51
C ASP A 343 8.68 -0.27 -3.99
N LEU A 344 8.19 -1.13 -4.88
CA LEU A 344 8.21 -0.94 -6.34
C LEU A 344 6.80 -0.95 -6.93
N SER A 345 6.49 0.02 -7.80
CA SER A 345 5.22 0.02 -8.53
C SER A 345 5.18 -1.11 -9.57
N ILE A 346 4.02 -1.73 -9.81
CA ILE A 346 3.82 -2.77 -10.84
C ILE A 346 4.31 -2.31 -12.24
N ASN A 347 4.32 -0.99 -12.49
CA ASN A 347 4.85 -0.39 -13.72
C ASN A 347 6.34 -0.69 -13.99
N ILE A 348 7.10 -1.21 -13.02
CA ILE A 348 8.48 -1.67 -13.25
C ILE A 348 8.53 -2.90 -14.18
N LEU A 349 7.47 -3.71 -14.24
CA LEU A 349 7.36 -4.78 -15.23
C LEU A 349 7.12 -4.25 -16.66
N LEU A 350 6.70 -2.99 -16.80
CA LEU A 350 6.41 -2.31 -18.07
C LEU A 350 7.58 -1.46 -18.59
N VAL A 351 8.77 -1.59 -18.00
CA VAL A 351 10.00 -0.87 -18.38
C VAL A 351 10.42 -1.14 -19.84
N LYS A 352 9.72 -2.03 -20.53
CA LYS A 352 9.81 -2.25 -21.98
C LYS A 352 9.50 -1.02 -22.84
N GLU A 353 8.77 -0.02 -22.36
CA GLU A 353 8.31 1.10 -23.22
C GLU A 353 8.97 2.47 -23.00
N HIS A 354 9.59 2.74 -21.85
CA HIS A 354 10.07 4.10 -21.53
C HIS A 354 11.56 4.36 -21.72
N TYR A 355 12.35 3.31 -21.96
CA TYR A 355 13.76 3.45 -22.28
C TYR A 355 14.04 2.79 -23.63
N ASN A 356 13.72 3.52 -24.71
CA ASN A 356 14.29 3.24 -26.02
C ASN A 356 15.82 3.33 -25.89
N PHE A 357 16.49 2.18 -25.97
CA PHE A 357 17.94 2.07 -26.20
C PHE A 357 18.17 1.28 -27.48
#